data_AF-A0A939AQ05-F1
#
_entry.id   AF-A0A939AQ05-F1
#
_cell.length_a   1.000
_cell.length_b   1.000
_cell.length_c   1.000
_cell.angle_alpha   90.00
_cell.angle_beta   90.00
_cell.angle_gamma   90.00
#
_symmetry.space_group_name_H-M   'P 1'
#
loop_
_entity.id
_entity.type
_entity.pdbx_description
1 polymer ?
#
loop_
_entity_poly.entity_id
_entity_poly.type
_entity_poly.pdbx_seq_one_letter_code
_entity_poly.pdbx_strand_id
1 'polypeptide(L)'
;MVSRDDQIAFVRLTPDGAVKRHGEVGLAQAIERDIRDYQRLHLIIKLRVVQQSLSGGGQAGTEYPLMVRVVYLDGAGREQIWTKGFYYQNENNLNTKLGDQIPRDTWVTYDNPNLLQEMRPAPVALTRIEIIGSGWEYESGVRRVELTGA
;
A
#
# COMPACT_ATOMS: atom_id res chain seq x y z
N MET A 1 11.00 25.58 18.55
CA MET A 1 10.47 25.44 17.18
C MET A 1 11.20 24.26 16.53
N VAL A 2 10.57 23.09 16.50
CA VAL A 2 10.98 21.92 15.70
C VAL A 2 9.68 21.41 15.07
N SER A 3 9.67 21.40 13.74
CA SER A 3 8.55 21.04 12.88
C SER A 3 8.03 19.65 13.22
N ARG A 4 6.71 19.48 13.20
CA ARG A 4 6.02 18.20 13.40
C ARG A 4 6.53 17.17 12.40
N ASP A 5 6.95 16.01 12.88
CA ASP A 5 7.10 14.80 12.06
C ASP A 5 5.70 14.28 11.72
N ASP A 6 5.05 14.89 10.73
CA ASP A 6 3.75 14.45 10.20
C ASP A 6 3.93 13.16 9.38
N GLN A 7 4.32 12.07 10.06
CA GLN A 7 4.46 10.75 9.48
C GLN A 7 3.76 9.71 10.35
N ILE A 8 3.21 8.70 9.69
CA ILE A 8 2.66 7.51 10.33
C ILE A 8 3.63 6.36 10.05
N ALA A 9 4.04 5.67 11.11
CA ALA A 9 4.92 4.52 11.05
C ALA A 9 4.15 3.22 11.30
N PHE A 10 4.43 2.21 10.48
CA PHE A 10 3.92 0.85 10.65
C PHE A 10 5.09 -0.05 11.02
N VAL A 11 5.02 -0.64 12.21
CA VAL A 11 6.12 -1.42 12.78
C VAL A 11 5.60 -2.76 13.24
N ARG A 12 6.27 -3.82 12.80
CA ARG A 12 6.09 -5.16 13.32
C ARG A 12 7.46 -5.75 13.60
N LEU A 13 7.69 -6.09 14.86
CA LEU A 13 8.91 -6.73 15.35
C LEU A 13 8.52 -8.02 16.07
N THR A 14 9.31 -9.07 15.90
CA THR A 14 9.13 -10.33 16.63
C THR A 14 10.23 -10.44 17.68
N PRO A 15 9.94 -10.77 18.94
CA PRO A 15 10.97 -10.99 19.97
C PRO A 15 11.94 -12.11 19.58
N ASP A 16 13.19 -12.01 20.03
CA ASP A 16 14.21 -13.03 19.78
C ASP A 16 13.75 -14.43 20.23
N GLY A 17 13.92 -15.42 19.35
CA GLY A 17 13.52 -16.82 19.59
C GLY A 17 12.04 -17.13 19.35
N ALA A 18 11.19 -16.13 19.07
CA ALA A 18 9.79 -16.37 18.71
C ALA A 18 9.63 -16.73 17.22
N VAL A 19 8.60 -17.53 16.91
CA VAL A 19 8.27 -17.92 15.55
C VAL A 19 7.78 -16.70 14.77
N LYS A 20 8.47 -16.37 13.67
CA LYS A 20 8.04 -15.33 12.74
C LYS A 20 6.73 -15.75 12.08
N ARG A 21 5.73 -14.87 12.13
CA ARG A 21 4.39 -15.10 11.57
C ARG A 21 3.92 -13.88 10.80
N HIS A 22 3.12 -14.14 9.78
CA HIS A 22 2.36 -13.12 9.07
C HIS A 22 1.61 -12.20 10.04
N GLY A 23 1.58 -10.92 9.72
CA GLY A 23 0.53 -10.03 10.20
C GLY A 23 0.58 -8.65 9.61
N GLU A 24 -0.57 -7.98 9.69
CA GLU A 24 -0.82 -6.69 9.07
C GLU A 24 -1.05 -5.60 10.13
N VAL A 25 -0.48 -4.42 9.91
CA VAL A 25 -0.70 -3.23 10.74
C VAL A 25 -0.94 -2.06 9.79
N GLY A 26 -1.99 -1.26 10.03
CA GLY A 26 -2.42 -0.30 9.03
C GLY A 26 -3.44 0.72 9.49
N LEU A 27 -3.75 1.64 8.60
CA LEU A 27 -4.86 2.58 8.70
C LEU A 27 -5.81 2.37 7.53
N ALA A 28 -7.09 2.60 7.80
CA ALA A 28 -8.13 2.64 6.79
C ALA A 28 -8.91 3.95 6.91
N GLN A 29 -9.22 4.57 5.78
CA GLN A 29 -10.06 5.75 5.69
C GLN A 29 -11.24 5.47 4.77
N ALA A 30 -12.46 5.60 5.30
CA ALA A 30 -13.67 5.57 4.49
C ALA A 30 -13.71 6.79 3.54
N ILE A 31 -14.09 6.53 2.29
CA ILE A 31 -14.25 7.51 1.22
C ILE A 31 -15.72 7.61 0.85
N GLU A 32 -16.38 6.46 0.63
CA GLU A 32 -17.81 6.33 0.32
C GLU A 32 -18.31 7.30 -0.77
N ARG A 33 -17.71 7.19 -1.96
CA ARG A 33 -17.90 8.14 -3.06
C ARG A 33 -18.26 7.43 -4.37
N ASP A 34 -19.36 7.83 -4.98
CA ASP A 34 -19.67 7.50 -6.39
C ASP A 34 -18.67 8.23 -7.30
N ILE A 35 -18.11 7.50 -8.26
CA ILE A 35 -17.08 8.01 -9.18
C ILE A 35 -17.40 7.68 -10.64
N ARG A 36 -18.66 7.36 -10.97
CA ARG A 36 -19.04 6.98 -12.35
C ARG A 36 -18.81 8.08 -13.38
N ASP A 37 -18.82 9.33 -12.94
CA ASP A 37 -18.56 10.51 -13.75
C ASP A 37 -17.08 10.91 -13.84
N TYR A 38 -16.21 10.27 -13.04
CA TYR A 38 -14.79 10.61 -13.02
C TYR A 38 -14.10 10.08 -14.28
N GLN A 39 -13.33 10.94 -14.93
CA GLN A 39 -12.46 10.58 -16.06
C GLN A 39 -11.07 10.17 -15.58
N ARG A 40 -10.68 10.60 -14.38
CA ARG A 40 -9.37 10.32 -13.79
C ARG A 40 -9.46 10.13 -12.28
N LEU A 41 -8.62 9.23 -11.78
CA LEU A 41 -8.35 9.10 -10.36
C LEU A 41 -6.82 9.13 -10.14
N HIS A 42 -6.29 10.22 -9.59
CA HIS A 42 -4.86 10.42 -9.34
C HIS A 42 -4.54 10.04 -7.90
N LEU A 43 -3.57 9.12 -7.73
CA LEU A 43 -3.05 8.68 -6.43
C LEU A 43 -1.59 9.13 -6.27
N ILE A 44 -1.30 9.93 -5.24
CA ILE A 44 0.06 10.30 -4.84
C ILE A 44 0.33 9.81 -3.43
N ILE A 45 1.46 9.13 -3.24
CA ILE A 45 1.88 8.65 -1.92
C ILE A 45 3.36 9.00 -1.69
N LYS A 46 3.66 9.61 -0.53
CA LYS A 46 5.03 9.78 -0.05
C LYS A 46 5.33 8.75 1.03
N LEU A 47 6.22 7.81 0.72
CA LEU A 47 6.43 6.60 1.51
C LEU A 47 7.91 6.25 1.67
N ARG A 48 8.19 5.36 2.63
CA ARG A 48 9.52 4.82 2.92
C ARG A 48 9.39 3.41 3.49
N VAL A 49 10.31 2.51 3.13
CA VAL A 49 10.50 1.22 3.79
C VAL A 49 11.90 1.21 4.43
N VAL A 50 11.95 1.09 5.75
CA VAL A 50 13.20 1.13 6.55
C VAL A 50 13.84 -0.25 6.62
N GLN A 51 13.02 -1.25 6.94
CA GLN A 51 13.43 -2.64 7.03
C GLN A 51 12.30 -3.61 6.67
N GLN A 52 12.68 -4.79 6.18
CA GLN A 52 11.80 -5.91 5.91
C GLN A 52 12.59 -7.21 6.07
N SER A 53 12.00 -8.22 6.70
CA SER A 53 12.61 -9.55 6.76
C SER A 53 12.21 -10.43 5.58
N LEU A 54 11.00 -10.26 5.06
CA LEU A 54 10.44 -11.09 4.00
C LEU A 54 10.87 -10.55 2.62
N SER A 55 11.39 -11.40 1.73
CA SER A 55 11.78 -10.97 0.37
C SER A 55 10.56 -10.64 -0.49
N GLY A 56 10.63 -9.55 -1.26
CA GLY A 56 9.60 -9.17 -2.22
C GLY A 56 8.21 -9.03 -1.56
N GLY A 57 7.22 -9.73 -2.12
CA GLY A 57 5.88 -9.85 -1.55
C GLY A 57 5.61 -11.18 -0.85
N GLY A 58 6.64 -11.90 -0.40
CA GLY A 58 6.50 -13.25 0.15
C GLY A 58 6.15 -14.30 -0.90
N GLN A 59 5.82 -15.52 -0.44
CA GLN A 59 5.58 -16.65 -1.33
C GLN A 59 4.41 -16.41 -2.29
N ALA A 60 3.36 -15.74 -1.82
CA ALA A 60 2.18 -15.42 -2.61
C ALA A 60 2.31 -14.13 -3.44
N GLY A 61 3.29 -13.27 -3.14
CA GLY A 61 3.44 -11.96 -3.76
C GLY A 61 2.42 -10.92 -3.28
N THR A 62 1.92 -11.07 -2.04
CA THR A 62 0.85 -10.24 -1.43
C THR A 62 1.24 -9.65 -0.06
N GLU A 63 2.46 -9.90 0.43
CA GLU A 63 2.94 -9.50 1.76
C GLU A 63 4.10 -8.50 1.65
N TYR A 64 3.79 -7.25 1.32
CA TYR A 64 4.82 -6.20 1.22
C TYR A 64 4.92 -5.41 2.53
N PRO A 65 6.14 -4.94 2.91
CA PRO A 65 6.34 -4.17 4.13
C PRO A 65 5.58 -2.84 4.13
N LEU A 66 5.14 -2.36 2.97
CA LEU A 66 4.14 -1.30 2.84
C LEU A 66 3.27 -1.56 1.60
N MET A 67 1.97 -1.36 1.73
CA MET A 67 0.98 -1.45 0.67
C MET A 67 -0.02 -0.31 0.76
N VAL A 68 -0.51 0.09 -0.41
CA VAL A 68 -1.79 0.79 -0.55
C VAL A 68 -2.81 -0.18 -1.13
N ARG A 69 -4.00 -0.20 -0.53
CA ARG A 69 -5.18 -0.88 -1.08
C ARG A 69 -6.26 0.16 -1.31
N VAL A 70 -6.85 0.17 -2.50
CA VAL A 70 -8.04 0.97 -2.80
C VAL A 70 -9.18 0.01 -3.03
N VAL A 71 -10.19 0.12 -2.18
CA VAL A 71 -11.35 -0.75 -2.16
C VAL A 71 -12.51 -0.04 -2.82
N TYR A 72 -13.20 -0.74 -3.70
CA TYR A 72 -14.19 -0.15 -4.58
C TYR A 72 -15.29 -1.15 -4.93
N LEU A 73 -16.43 -0.64 -5.40
CA LEU A 73 -17.51 -1.44 -5.96
C LEU A 73 -17.43 -1.43 -7.48
N ASP A 74 -17.67 -2.58 -8.09
CA ASP A 74 -17.88 -2.70 -9.54
C ASP A 74 -19.35 -2.41 -9.94
N GLY A 75 -19.63 -2.40 -11.24
CA GLY A 75 -20.98 -2.17 -11.77
C GLY A 75 -22.04 -3.20 -11.36
N ALA A 76 -21.64 -4.34 -10.80
CA ALA A 76 -22.54 -5.33 -10.22
C ALA A 76 -22.69 -5.18 -8.70
N GLY A 77 -22.10 -4.15 -8.10
CA GLY A 77 -22.10 -3.90 -6.66
C GLY A 77 -21.18 -4.83 -5.87
N ARG A 78 -20.22 -5.50 -6.51
CA ARG A 78 -19.27 -6.39 -5.82
C ARG A 78 -18.04 -5.61 -5.38
N GLU A 79 -17.57 -5.90 -4.16
CA GLU A 79 -16.33 -5.33 -3.65
C GLU A 79 -15.12 -5.90 -4.41
N GLN A 80 -14.22 -5.01 -4.78
CA GLN A 80 -12.96 -5.27 -5.47
C GLN A 80 -11.84 -4.51 -4.75
N ILE A 81 -10.62 -5.02 -4.86
CA ILE A 81 -9.44 -4.42 -4.21
C ILE A 81 -8.35 -4.25 -5.25
N TRP A 82 -7.98 -3.01 -5.55
CA TRP A 82 -6.72 -2.72 -6.22
C TRP A 82 -5.61 -2.61 -5.16
N THR A 83 -4.46 -3.22 -5.42
CA THR A 83 -3.34 -3.28 -4.47
C THR A 83 -2.03 -2.88 -5.16
N LYS A 84 -1.24 -2.06 -4.50
CA LYS A 84 0.15 -1.78 -4.86
C LYS A 84 1.04 -1.88 -3.61
N GLY A 85 2.07 -2.70 -3.69
CA GLY A 85 3.07 -2.90 -2.65
C GLY A 85 4.39 -2.18 -2.93
N PHE A 86 5.21 -2.05 -1.89
CA PHE A 86 6.54 -1.45 -1.97
C PHE A 86 7.53 -2.27 -1.12
N TYR A 87 8.72 -2.53 -1.65
CA TYR A 87 9.76 -3.32 -0.99
C TYR A 87 11.16 -2.82 -1.39
N TYR A 88 12.21 -3.10 -0.63
CA TYR A 88 13.60 -2.75 -0.99
C TYR A 88 14.48 -3.94 -1.35
N GLN A 89 14.13 -5.17 -0.94
CA GLN A 89 14.91 -6.37 -1.27
C GLN A 89 14.03 -7.54 -1.73
N ASN A 90 14.58 -8.35 -2.64
CA ASN A 90 14.00 -9.61 -3.10
C ASN A 90 15.10 -10.69 -3.26
N GLU A 91 15.89 -10.90 -2.21
CA GLU A 91 17.06 -11.80 -2.22
C GLU A 91 16.70 -13.25 -2.60
N ASN A 92 15.49 -13.68 -2.25
CA ASN A 92 14.98 -15.02 -2.56
C ASN A 92 14.25 -15.12 -3.91
N ASN A 93 14.27 -14.06 -4.73
CA ASN A 93 13.61 -13.99 -6.04
C ASN A 93 12.12 -14.43 -6.00
N LEU A 94 11.39 -13.95 -5.00
CA LEU A 94 9.97 -14.23 -4.81
C LEU A 94 9.09 -13.36 -5.71
N ASN A 95 7.79 -13.70 -5.77
CA ASN A 95 6.82 -12.98 -6.59
C ASN A 95 6.67 -11.52 -6.13
N THR A 96 6.76 -10.60 -7.08
CA THR A 96 6.65 -9.15 -6.85
C THR A 96 5.66 -8.49 -7.81
N LYS A 97 4.74 -9.25 -8.42
CA LYS A 97 3.79 -8.75 -9.43
C LYS A 97 2.98 -7.51 -8.98
N LEU A 98 2.69 -7.41 -7.68
CA LEU A 98 1.93 -6.30 -7.12
C LEU A 98 2.81 -5.20 -6.53
N GLY A 99 4.14 -5.36 -6.52
CA GLY A 99 5.05 -4.52 -5.79
C GLY A 99 6.08 -3.80 -6.66
N ASP A 100 6.39 -2.58 -6.27
CA ASP A 100 7.49 -1.81 -6.87
C ASP A 100 8.70 -1.84 -5.92
N GLN A 101 9.89 -2.11 -6.47
CA GLN A 101 11.11 -2.03 -5.68
C GLN A 101 11.54 -0.57 -5.52
N ILE A 102 11.85 -0.17 -4.29
CA ILE A 102 12.27 1.19 -3.91
C ILE A 102 13.60 1.16 -3.15
N PRO A 103 14.35 2.28 -3.07
CA PRO A 103 15.54 2.35 -2.24
C PRO A 103 15.20 2.18 -0.76
N ARG A 104 16.07 1.45 -0.03
CA ARG A 104 15.95 1.27 1.41
C ARG A 104 16.07 2.61 2.14
N ASP A 105 15.26 2.78 3.17
CA ASP A 105 15.26 3.91 4.10
C ASP A 105 15.30 5.30 3.43
N THR A 106 14.66 5.39 2.26
CA THR A 106 14.59 6.64 1.49
C THR A 106 13.14 7.01 1.25
N TRP A 107 12.79 8.28 1.48
CA TRP A 107 11.47 8.80 1.13
C TRP A 107 11.34 8.91 -0.38
N VAL A 108 10.40 8.16 -0.94
CA VAL A 108 10.06 8.17 -2.36
C VAL A 108 8.63 8.65 -2.57
N THR A 109 8.36 9.14 -3.77
CA THR A 109 7.00 9.49 -4.19
C THR A 109 6.54 8.46 -5.22
N TYR A 110 5.46 7.77 -4.90
CA TYR A 110 4.69 7.02 -5.88
C TYR A 110 3.61 7.94 -6.46
N ASP A 111 3.59 8.07 -7.78
CA ASP A 111 2.69 8.94 -8.51
C ASP A 111 1.98 8.12 -9.60
N ASN A 112 0.70 7.84 -9.38
CA ASN A 112 -0.17 7.21 -10.37
C ASN A 112 -1.18 8.22 -10.90
N PRO A 113 -0.95 8.79 -12.09
CA PRO A 113 -1.79 9.86 -12.62
C PRO A 113 -3.19 9.40 -13.02
N ASN A 114 -3.43 8.10 -13.21
CA ASN A 114 -4.78 7.61 -13.50
C ASN A 114 -5.00 6.14 -13.10
N LEU A 115 -5.32 5.94 -11.84
CA LEU A 115 -5.62 4.65 -11.22
C LEU A 115 -6.78 3.89 -11.90
N LEU A 116 -7.75 4.59 -12.50
CA LEU A 116 -8.87 3.95 -13.21
C LEU A 116 -8.41 3.03 -14.34
N GLN A 117 -7.22 3.29 -14.92
CA GLN A 117 -6.67 2.46 -15.99
C GLN A 117 -6.23 1.08 -15.48
N GLU A 118 -5.96 0.93 -14.19
CA GLU A 118 -5.48 -0.31 -13.57
C GLU A 118 -6.60 -1.10 -12.87
N MET A 119 -7.69 -0.44 -12.48
CA MET A 119 -8.79 -1.07 -11.73
C MET A 119 -9.68 -1.91 -12.65
N ARG A 120 -9.72 -3.22 -12.41
CA ARG A 120 -10.55 -4.18 -13.16
C ARG A 120 -11.24 -5.16 -12.20
N PRO A 121 -12.57 -5.37 -12.31
CA PRO A 121 -13.53 -4.68 -13.19
C PRO A 121 -13.59 -3.16 -12.99
N ALA A 122 -14.21 -2.44 -13.92
CA ALA A 122 -14.29 -0.98 -13.86
C ALA A 122 -15.02 -0.53 -12.57
N PRO A 123 -14.46 0.43 -11.82
CA PRO A 123 -15.05 0.89 -10.57
C PRO A 123 -16.24 1.82 -10.81
N VAL A 124 -17.24 1.77 -9.93
CA VAL A 124 -18.36 2.73 -9.91
C VAL A 124 -18.41 3.55 -8.63
N ALA A 125 -17.88 3.03 -7.53
CA ALA A 125 -17.78 3.74 -6.26
C ALA A 125 -16.51 3.34 -5.51
N LEU A 126 -15.86 4.31 -4.87
CA LEU A 126 -14.79 4.08 -3.92
C LEU A 126 -15.39 3.92 -2.52
N THR A 127 -14.97 2.88 -1.80
CA THR A 127 -15.44 2.63 -0.43
C THR A 127 -14.40 3.13 0.57
N ARG A 128 -13.16 2.64 0.47
CA ARG A 128 -12.07 3.02 1.38
C ARG A 128 -10.69 2.94 0.75
N ILE A 129 -9.75 3.64 1.35
CA ILE A 129 -8.32 3.48 1.10
C ILE A 129 -7.65 2.94 2.37
N GLU A 130 -6.75 1.99 2.19
CA GLU A 130 -5.97 1.38 3.26
C GLU A 130 -4.49 1.58 2.99
N ILE A 131 -3.75 1.92 4.04
CA ILE A 131 -2.29 1.96 4.04
C ILE A 131 -1.82 1.02 5.13
N ILE A 132 -1.17 -0.07 4.73
CA ILE A 132 -0.86 -1.17 5.64
C ILE A 132 0.56 -1.66 5.41
N GLY A 133 1.22 -2.17 6.44
CA GLY A 133 2.37 -3.06 6.32
C GLY A 133 1.92 -4.51 6.47
N SER A 134 2.59 -5.44 5.79
CA SER A 134 2.32 -6.88 5.85
C SER A 134 3.61 -7.69 5.74
N GLY A 135 3.58 -8.92 6.27
CA GLY A 135 4.74 -9.81 6.33
C GLY A 135 5.10 -10.18 7.77
N TRP A 136 6.38 -10.49 8.02
CA TRP A 136 6.83 -11.02 9.30
C TRP A 136 7.40 -9.93 10.22
N GLU A 137 8.48 -9.28 9.79
CA GLU A 137 9.07 -8.11 10.44
C GLU A 137 9.28 -7.02 9.41
N TYR A 138 8.87 -5.81 9.75
CA TYR A 138 9.01 -4.65 8.88
C TYR A 138 8.91 -3.36 9.68
N GLU A 139 9.47 -2.32 9.09
CA GLU A 139 9.27 -0.93 9.50
C GLU A 139 9.12 -0.09 8.24
N SER A 140 8.01 0.63 8.17
CA SER A 140 7.63 1.47 7.03
C SER A 140 7.01 2.76 7.50
N GLY A 141 7.04 3.79 6.65
CA GLY A 141 6.47 5.11 6.97
C GLY A 141 5.75 5.73 5.79
N VAL A 142 4.71 6.51 6.10
CA VAL A 142 3.95 7.32 5.13
C VAL A 142 3.79 8.74 5.67
N ARG A 143 4.00 9.74 4.80
CA ARG A 143 3.87 11.18 5.13
C ARG A 143 2.75 11.88 4.37
N ARG A 144 2.33 11.32 3.24
CA ARG A 144 1.30 11.91 2.37
C ARG A 144 0.58 10.79 1.63
N VAL A 145 -0.73 10.89 1.61
CA VAL A 145 -1.62 10.10 0.75
C VAL A 145 -2.63 11.07 0.19
N GLU A 146 -2.70 11.17 -1.12
CA GLU A 146 -3.69 11.98 -1.81
C GLU A 146 -4.36 11.15 -2.87
N LEU A 147 -5.69 11.15 -2.85
CA LEU A 147 -6.52 10.52 -3.85
C LEU A 147 -7.49 11.58 -4.36
N THR A 148 -7.27 12.06 -5.58
CA THR A 148 -8.06 13.13 -6.19
C THR A 148 -8.67 12.65 -7.49
N GLY A 149 -9.93 12.96 -7.73
CA GLY A 149 -10.60 12.57 -8.97
C GLY A 149 -11.51 13.67 -9.51
N ALA A 150 -11.71 13.63 -10.82
CA ALA A 150 -12.53 14.55 -11.61
C ALA A 150 -12.96 13.86 -12.90
#